data_AF-A0A924IIK1-F1
#
_entry.id   AF-A0A924IIK1-F1
#
_cell.length_a   1.000
_cell.length_b   1.000
_cell.length_c   1.000
_cell.angle_alpha   90.00
_cell.angle_beta   90.00
_cell.angle_gamma   90.00
#
_symmetry.space_group_name_H-M   'P 1'
#
loop_
_entity.id
_entity.type
_entity.pdbx_description
1 polymer ?
#
loop_
_entity_poly.entity_id
_entity_poly.type
_entity_poly.pdbx_seq_one_letter_code
_entity_poly.pdbx_strand_id
1 'polypeptide(L)'
;MPKYTDEYIERRRDWWMAGFKFVSDANYKKAVDHCKMGLKLFPGDVVVEFKYYSVLCDFYLTDSKSKHTTERKNAIAKMKTFLNKLKGLSPWAKNFIKNEYYYQSHNFKKQYELGINEYKKTKDKYELYSSGVGGAQYALVLAKKGQRKRAESWAKKSIKAWEVYVDFDKKYYNSYVHYALAWGVLGDEKKMMWALREGAKRCKKPLSYKEFQDVINEVRLL
;
A
#
# COMPACT_ATOMS: atom_id res chain seq x y z
N MET A 1 -9.86 -8.94 -26.74
CA MET A 1 -10.07 -8.97 -25.28
C MET A 1 -11.48 -9.45 -25.07
N PRO A 2 -11.75 -10.47 -24.25
CA PRO A 2 -13.12 -10.79 -23.91
C PRO A 2 -13.71 -9.55 -23.26
N LYS A 3 -14.74 -8.97 -23.89
CA LYS A 3 -15.52 -7.89 -23.28
C LYS A 3 -16.23 -8.54 -22.10
N TYR A 4 -15.76 -8.26 -20.89
CA TYR A 4 -16.51 -8.61 -19.69
C TYR A 4 -17.92 -8.03 -19.83
N THR A 5 -18.93 -8.81 -19.49
CA THR A 5 -20.31 -8.31 -19.44
C THR A 5 -20.45 -7.30 -18.30
N ASP A 6 -21.45 -6.42 -18.37
CA ASP A 6 -21.71 -5.47 -17.29
C ASP A 6 -21.99 -6.20 -15.96
N GLU A 7 -22.72 -7.32 -16.02
CA GLU A 7 -22.94 -8.20 -14.87
C GLU A 7 -21.62 -8.71 -14.26
N TYR A 8 -20.66 -9.11 -15.10
CA TYR A 8 -19.35 -9.53 -14.63
C TYR A 8 -18.61 -8.38 -13.92
N ILE A 9 -18.64 -7.18 -14.51
CA ILE A 9 -17.96 -6.00 -13.97
C ILE A 9 -18.56 -5.63 -12.60
N GLU A 10 -19.89 -5.64 -12.50
CA GLU A 10 -20.62 -5.37 -11.26
C GLU A 10 -20.30 -6.40 -10.18
N ARG A 11 -20.41 -7.70 -10.48
CA ARG A 11 -20.07 -8.76 -9.53
C ARG A 11 -18.62 -8.66 -9.05
N ARG A 12 -17.69 -8.33 -9.94
CA ARG A 12 -16.27 -8.15 -9.59
C ARG A 12 -16.06 -6.92 -8.71
N ARG A 13 -16.76 -5.81 -8.98
CA ARG A 13 -16.74 -4.60 -8.15
C ARG A 13 -17.25 -4.90 -6.74
N ASP A 14 -18.37 -5.59 -6.62
CA ASP A 14 -18.98 -5.87 -5.32
C ASP A 14 -18.11 -6.82 -4.49
N TRP A 15 -17.54 -7.86 -5.13
CA TRP A 15 -16.52 -8.71 -4.52
C TRP A 15 -15.30 -7.88 -4.05
N TRP A 16 -14.81 -6.95 -4.87
CA TRP A 16 -13.67 -6.11 -4.53
C TRP A 16 -13.96 -5.25 -3.29
N MET A 17 -15.11 -4.60 -3.26
CA MET A 17 -15.51 -3.71 -2.16
C MET A 17 -15.68 -4.48 -0.85
N ALA A 18 -16.27 -5.68 -0.89
CA ALA A 18 -16.37 -6.56 0.26
C ALA A 18 -14.97 -6.96 0.80
N GLY A 19 -14.04 -7.30 -0.10
CA GLY A 19 -12.66 -7.65 0.27
C GLY A 19 -11.88 -6.47 0.84
N PHE A 20 -12.07 -5.27 0.28
CA PHE A 20 -11.41 -4.04 0.76
C PHE A 20 -11.79 -3.70 2.19
N LYS A 21 -13.01 -4.02 2.63
CA LYS A 21 -13.42 -3.86 4.02
C LYS A 21 -12.53 -4.65 4.99
N PHE A 22 -12.22 -5.91 4.67
CA PHE A 22 -11.35 -6.72 5.52
C PHE A 22 -9.93 -6.18 5.60
N VAL A 23 -9.40 -5.66 4.50
CA VAL A 23 -8.08 -4.99 4.48
C VAL A 23 -8.13 -3.70 5.30
N SER A 24 -9.17 -2.88 5.15
CA SER A 24 -9.34 -1.61 5.88
C SER A 24 -9.49 -1.82 7.39
N ASP A 25 -10.11 -2.92 7.81
CA ASP A 25 -10.25 -3.32 9.21
C ASP A 25 -8.99 -4.08 9.73
N ALA A 26 -7.96 -4.20 8.90
CA ALA A 26 -6.71 -4.95 9.12
C ALA A 26 -6.93 -6.42 9.53
N ASN A 27 -7.97 -7.06 8.96
CA ASN A 27 -8.29 -8.47 9.15
C ASN A 27 -7.82 -9.30 7.95
N TYR A 28 -6.49 -9.46 7.84
CA TYR A 28 -5.86 -10.09 6.67
C TYR A 28 -6.20 -11.57 6.51
N LYS A 29 -6.48 -12.31 7.59
CA LYS A 29 -6.95 -13.69 7.50
C LYS A 29 -8.28 -13.78 6.72
N LYS A 30 -9.28 -12.98 7.12
CA LYS A 30 -10.56 -12.92 6.39
C LYS A 30 -10.38 -12.38 4.97
N ALA A 31 -9.46 -11.43 4.77
CA ALA A 31 -9.17 -10.90 3.44
C ALA A 31 -8.58 -11.98 2.50
N VAL A 32 -7.68 -12.84 2.99
CA VAL A 32 -7.14 -13.97 2.23
C VAL A 32 -8.25 -14.96 1.86
N ASP A 33 -9.09 -15.34 2.81
CA ASP A 33 -10.18 -16.30 2.56
C ASP A 33 -11.20 -15.74 1.55
N HIS A 34 -11.54 -14.46 1.66
CA HIS A 34 -12.37 -13.75 0.66
C HIS A 34 -11.73 -13.73 -0.73
N CYS A 35 -10.41 -13.54 -0.81
CA CYS A 35 -9.70 -13.58 -2.07
C CYS A 35 -9.70 -14.99 -2.71
N LYS A 36 -9.61 -16.05 -1.91
CA LYS A 36 -9.75 -17.43 -2.40
C LYS A 36 -11.13 -17.70 -3.00
N MET A 37 -12.20 -17.11 -2.44
CA MET A 37 -13.53 -17.16 -3.07
C MET A 37 -13.52 -16.44 -4.42
N GLY A 38 -12.86 -15.28 -4.50
CA GLY A 38 -12.69 -14.54 -5.76
C GLY A 38 -12.06 -15.36 -6.87
N LEU A 39 -11.02 -16.16 -6.56
CA LEU A 39 -10.39 -17.05 -7.54
C LEU A 39 -11.36 -18.07 -8.16
N LYS A 40 -12.37 -18.51 -7.40
CA LYS A 40 -13.42 -19.42 -7.89
C LYS A 40 -14.49 -18.69 -8.69
N LEU A 41 -14.84 -17.46 -8.27
CA LEU A 41 -15.88 -16.65 -8.92
C LEU A 41 -15.41 -16.03 -10.25
N PHE A 42 -14.12 -15.74 -10.38
CA PHE A 42 -13.53 -15.03 -11.52
C PHE A 42 -12.27 -15.76 -12.02
N PRO A 43 -12.39 -17.01 -12.49
CA PRO A 43 -11.23 -17.80 -12.89
C PRO A 43 -10.49 -17.12 -14.05
N GLY A 44 -9.17 -16.96 -13.90
CA GLY A 44 -8.30 -16.34 -14.90
C GLY A 44 -8.29 -14.81 -14.93
N ASP A 45 -9.09 -14.12 -14.08
CA ASP A 45 -9.03 -12.66 -13.99
C ASP A 45 -7.72 -12.22 -13.33
N VAL A 46 -6.92 -11.49 -14.11
CA VAL A 46 -5.60 -10.99 -13.72
C VAL A 46 -5.63 -10.10 -12.47
N VAL A 47 -6.65 -9.26 -12.32
CA VAL A 47 -6.80 -8.35 -11.18
C VAL A 47 -7.17 -9.13 -9.92
N VAL A 48 -8.07 -10.11 -10.05
CA VAL A 48 -8.50 -10.97 -8.94
C VAL A 48 -7.34 -11.86 -8.47
N GLU A 49 -6.63 -12.52 -9.39
CA GLU A 49 -5.45 -13.32 -9.06
C GLU A 49 -4.37 -12.46 -8.38
N PHE A 50 -4.08 -11.28 -8.93
CA PHE A 50 -3.10 -10.39 -8.33
C PHE A 50 -3.50 -9.93 -6.93
N LYS A 51 -4.78 -9.57 -6.73
CA LYS A 51 -5.29 -9.14 -5.42
C LYS A 51 -5.10 -10.21 -4.36
N TYR A 52 -5.33 -11.48 -4.70
CA TYR A 52 -5.03 -12.60 -3.79
C TYR A 52 -3.58 -12.60 -3.34
N TYR A 53 -2.62 -12.52 -4.27
CA TYR A 53 -1.19 -12.55 -3.90
C TYR A 53 -0.75 -11.28 -3.12
N SER A 54 -1.29 -10.11 -3.46
CA SER A 54 -1.05 -8.87 -2.71
C SER A 54 -1.52 -9.00 -1.25
N VAL A 55 -2.77 -9.43 -1.03
CA VAL A 55 -3.33 -9.63 0.32
C VAL A 55 -2.62 -10.75 1.08
N LEU A 56 -2.20 -11.81 0.38
CA LEU A 56 -1.39 -12.88 0.97
C LEU A 56 -0.05 -12.36 1.47
N CYS A 57 0.59 -11.43 0.76
CA CYS A 57 1.82 -10.79 1.23
C CYS A 57 1.57 -9.96 2.50
N ASP A 58 0.47 -9.21 2.57
CA ASP A 58 0.11 -8.43 3.76
C ASP A 58 -0.18 -9.32 4.96
N PHE A 59 -0.88 -10.44 4.76
CA PHE A 59 -1.08 -11.44 5.80
C PHE A 59 0.25 -11.91 6.41
N TYR A 60 1.23 -12.27 5.57
CA TYR A 60 2.55 -12.67 6.02
C TYR A 60 3.37 -11.54 6.66
N LEU A 61 3.06 -10.26 6.39
CA LEU A 61 3.70 -9.14 7.10
C LEU A 61 3.15 -8.97 8.52
N THR A 62 1.88 -9.34 8.75
CA THR A 62 1.25 -9.21 10.07
C THR A 62 1.60 -10.32 11.05
N ASP A 63 1.97 -11.50 10.54
CA ASP A 63 2.44 -12.62 11.34
C ASP A 63 3.97 -12.58 11.45
N SER A 64 4.47 -12.29 12.66
CA SER A 64 5.90 -12.10 12.93
C SER A 64 6.76 -13.32 12.59
N LYS A 65 6.17 -14.53 12.64
CA LYS A 65 6.87 -15.76 12.26
C LYS A 65 6.98 -15.92 10.74
N SER A 66 6.14 -15.25 9.96
CA SER A 66 6.04 -15.45 8.52
C SER A 66 6.57 -14.33 7.63
N LYS A 67 7.04 -13.21 8.20
CA LYS A 67 7.57 -12.04 7.45
C LYS A 67 8.69 -12.38 6.46
N HIS A 68 9.52 -13.37 6.75
CA HIS A 68 10.67 -13.79 5.94
C HIS A 68 10.52 -15.17 5.30
N THR A 69 9.28 -15.67 5.23
CA THR A 69 8.98 -17.01 4.69
C THR A 69 9.27 -17.15 3.21
N THR A 70 9.54 -18.40 2.81
CA THR A 70 9.61 -18.82 1.41
C THR A 70 8.28 -18.54 0.70
N GLU A 71 7.15 -18.70 1.40
CA GLU A 71 5.81 -18.45 0.92
C GLU A 71 5.60 -16.99 0.51
N ARG A 72 6.04 -16.02 1.33
CA ARG A 72 5.99 -14.59 0.96
C ARG A 72 6.87 -14.29 -0.25
N LYS A 73 8.07 -14.86 -0.32
CA LYS A 73 8.97 -14.70 -1.48
C LYS A 73 8.32 -15.26 -2.75
N ASN A 74 7.68 -16.41 -2.67
CA ASN A 74 6.95 -17.03 -3.78
C ASN A 74 5.75 -16.18 -4.22
N ALA A 75 5.00 -15.61 -3.28
CA ALA A 75 3.90 -14.68 -3.59
C ALA A 75 4.40 -13.44 -4.35
N ILE A 76 5.51 -12.83 -3.91
CA ILE A 76 6.13 -11.68 -4.60
C ILE A 76 6.65 -12.07 -5.99
N ALA A 77 7.28 -13.24 -6.11
CA ALA A 77 7.73 -13.76 -7.40
C ALA A 77 6.55 -13.94 -8.35
N LYS A 78 5.41 -14.45 -7.86
CA LYS A 78 4.18 -14.54 -8.65
C LYS A 78 3.62 -13.18 -9.02
N MET A 79 3.61 -12.21 -8.09
CA MET A 79 3.20 -10.82 -8.35
C MET A 79 3.97 -10.21 -9.53
N LYS A 80 5.29 -10.46 -9.62
CA LYS A 80 6.15 -9.99 -10.73
C LYS A 80 5.64 -10.46 -12.09
N THR A 81 5.10 -11.67 -12.19
CA THR A 81 4.63 -12.24 -13.47
C THR A 81 3.42 -11.48 -14.03
N PHE A 82 2.60 -10.85 -13.19
CA PHE A 82 1.45 -10.07 -13.64
C PHE A 82 1.84 -8.75 -14.33
N LEU A 83 3.07 -8.26 -14.14
CA LEU A 83 3.56 -7.10 -14.89
C LEU A 83 3.59 -7.35 -16.40
N ASN A 84 3.74 -8.61 -16.82
CA ASN A 84 3.70 -9.00 -18.23
C ASN A 84 2.26 -9.13 -18.76
N LYS A 85 1.26 -9.15 -17.87
CA LYS A 85 -0.17 -9.28 -18.20
C LYS A 85 -0.93 -7.95 -18.16
N LEU A 86 -0.22 -6.82 -18.15
CA LEU A 86 -0.84 -5.50 -18.07
C LEU A 86 -1.51 -5.04 -19.37
N LYS A 87 -1.18 -5.65 -20.51
CA LYS A 87 -1.75 -5.29 -21.81
C LYS A 87 -3.28 -5.51 -21.77
N GLY A 88 -4.03 -4.48 -22.16
CA GLY A 88 -5.50 -4.53 -22.17
C GLY A 88 -6.19 -4.21 -20.84
N LEU A 89 -5.45 -4.08 -19.73
CA LEU A 89 -6.03 -3.63 -18.47
C LEU A 89 -6.30 -2.12 -18.48
N SER A 90 -7.28 -1.69 -17.67
CA SER A 90 -7.56 -0.27 -17.44
C SER A 90 -6.36 0.42 -16.80
N PRO A 91 -6.20 1.75 -16.97
CA PRO A 91 -5.13 2.52 -16.32
C PRO A 91 -5.08 2.29 -14.80
N TRP A 92 -6.24 2.36 -14.13
CA TRP A 92 -6.36 2.07 -12.70
C TRP A 92 -5.79 0.70 -12.32
N ALA A 93 -6.19 -0.37 -13.03
CA ALA A 93 -5.73 -1.72 -12.73
C ALA A 93 -4.22 -1.87 -12.93
N LYS A 94 -3.66 -1.23 -13.97
CA LYS A 94 -2.20 -1.21 -14.21
C LYS A 94 -1.46 -0.52 -13.07
N ASN A 95 -1.96 0.63 -12.62
CA ASN A 95 -1.33 1.41 -11.55
C ASN A 95 -1.44 0.68 -10.21
N PHE A 96 -2.60 0.10 -9.89
CA PHE A 96 -2.79 -0.75 -8.72
C PHE A 96 -1.78 -1.91 -8.68
N ILE A 97 -1.66 -2.68 -9.77
CA ILE A 97 -0.73 -3.83 -9.84
C ILE A 97 0.72 -3.38 -9.64
N LYS A 98 1.14 -2.29 -10.32
CA LYS A 98 2.50 -1.77 -10.18
C LYS A 98 2.77 -1.25 -8.77
N ASN A 99 1.85 -0.49 -8.19
CA ASN A 99 1.97 0.08 -6.84
C ASN A 99 2.21 -1.02 -5.80
N GLU A 100 1.31 -2.00 -5.77
CA GLU A 100 1.38 -3.12 -4.81
C GLU A 100 2.62 -3.97 -5.03
N TYR A 101 2.99 -4.26 -6.29
CA TYR A 101 4.22 -4.99 -6.56
C TYR A 101 5.45 -4.24 -6.06
N TYR A 102 5.56 -2.94 -6.34
CA TYR A 102 6.70 -2.15 -5.89
C TYR A 102 6.78 -2.04 -4.37
N TYR A 103 5.65 -1.94 -3.68
CA TYR A 103 5.61 -1.99 -2.22
C TYR A 103 6.14 -3.34 -1.70
N GLN A 104 5.55 -4.45 -2.14
CA GLN A 104 5.91 -5.78 -1.63
C GLN A 104 7.34 -6.19 -1.96
N SER A 105 7.85 -5.76 -3.13
CA SER A 105 9.22 -6.00 -3.58
C SER A 105 10.22 -4.95 -3.06
N HIS A 106 9.83 -4.03 -2.18
CA HIS A 106 10.67 -2.95 -1.64
C HIS A 106 11.30 -2.02 -2.70
N ASN A 107 10.66 -1.89 -3.86
CA ASN A 107 11.06 -0.96 -4.92
C ASN A 107 10.43 0.44 -4.69
N PHE A 108 10.59 0.98 -3.48
CA PHE A 108 9.90 2.18 -3.02
C PHE A 108 10.17 3.43 -3.85
N LYS A 109 11.38 3.57 -4.42
CA LYS A 109 11.69 4.65 -5.37
C LYS A 109 10.81 4.58 -6.62
N LYS A 110 10.62 3.39 -7.20
CA LYS A 110 9.74 3.19 -8.36
C LYS A 110 8.27 3.40 -8.01
N GLN A 111 7.87 3.01 -6.79
CA GLN A 111 6.53 3.32 -6.27
C GLN A 111 6.29 4.83 -6.17
N TYR A 112 7.30 5.59 -5.73
CA TYR A 112 7.19 7.04 -5.72
C TYR A 112 7.04 7.62 -7.12
N GLU A 113 7.92 7.21 -8.04
CA GLU A 113 7.95 7.70 -9.41
C GLU A 113 6.66 7.37 -10.16
N LEU A 114 6.06 6.20 -9.91
CA LEU A 114 4.74 5.83 -10.43
C LEU A 114 3.69 6.89 -10.08
N GLY A 115 3.51 7.17 -8.79
CA GLY A 115 2.47 8.13 -8.34
C GLY A 115 2.68 9.55 -8.88
N ILE A 116 3.94 10.04 -8.88
CA ILE A 116 4.24 11.37 -9.42
C ILE A 116 3.97 11.45 -10.92
N ASN A 117 4.35 10.42 -11.68
CA ASN A 117 4.18 10.41 -13.13
C ASN A 117 2.72 10.32 -13.52
N GLU A 118 1.92 9.53 -12.80
CA GLU A 118 0.49 9.41 -13.06
C GLU A 118 -0.27 10.67 -12.64
N TYR A 119 0.02 11.25 -11.46
CA TYR A 119 -0.55 12.54 -11.05
C TYR A 119 -0.26 13.66 -12.06
N LYS A 120 0.94 13.70 -12.64
CA LYS A 120 1.27 14.71 -13.67
C LYS A 120 0.39 14.60 -14.91
N LYS A 121 0.01 13.38 -15.31
CA LYS A 121 -0.80 13.08 -16.49
C LYS A 121 -2.29 13.31 -16.24
N THR A 122 -2.81 12.83 -15.12
CA THR A 122 -4.25 12.77 -14.86
C THR A 122 -4.75 13.91 -13.99
N LYS A 123 -3.85 14.53 -13.20
CA LYS A 123 -4.20 15.43 -12.08
C LYS A 123 -5.08 14.79 -11.01
N ASP A 124 -5.23 13.46 -11.04
CA ASP A 124 -6.00 12.72 -10.04
C ASP A 124 -5.20 12.60 -8.74
N LYS A 125 -5.74 13.20 -7.68
CA LYS A 125 -5.11 13.22 -6.34
C LYS A 125 -4.96 11.80 -5.77
N TYR A 126 -5.74 10.81 -6.21
CA TYR A 126 -5.55 9.42 -5.79
C TYR A 126 -4.16 8.87 -6.14
N GLU A 127 -3.55 9.34 -7.23
CA GLU A 127 -2.21 8.90 -7.66
C GLU A 127 -1.11 9.34 -6.68
N LEU A 128 -1.37 10.38 -5.88
CA LEU A 128 -0.43 10.84 -4.86
C LEU A 128 -0.25 9.82 -3.72
N TYR A 129 -1.19 8.89 -3.52
CA TYR A 129 -1.06 7.81 -2.54
C TYR A 129 0.24 7.01 -2.76
N SER A 130 0.46 6.53 -3.98
CA SER A 130 1.67 5.75 -4.34
C SER A 130 2.94 6.56 -4.08
N SER A 131 2.91 7.86 -4.37
CA SER A 131 4.03 8.76 -4.11
C SER A 131 4.29 8.97 -2.62
N GLY A 132 3.24 9.14 -1.82
CA GLY A 132 3.34 9.24 -0.37
C GLY A 132 3.97 7.99 0.24
N VAL A 133 3.47 6.80 -0.10
CA VAL A 133 3.96 5.51 0.44
C VAL A 133 5.41 5.28 0.03
N GLY A 134 5.69 5.34 -1.27
CA GLY A 134 7.03 5.06 -1.81
C GLY A 134 8.08 6.04 -1.28
N GLY A 135 7.74 7.32 -1.15
CA GLY A 135 8.63 8.34 -0.61
C GLY A 135 8.97 8.09 0.87
N ALA A 136 7.97 7.79 1.69
CA ALA A 136 8.15 7.56 3.12
C ALA A 136 9.02 6.32 3.39
N GLN A 137 8.69 5.20 2.71
CA GLN A 137 9.43 3.95 2.88
C GLN A 137 10.86 4.04 2.33
N TYR A 138 11.07 4.72 1.20
CA TYR A 138 12.41 4.91 0.67
C TYR A 138 13.26 5.83 1.58
N ALA A 139 12.63 6.85 2.20
CA ALA A 139 13.28 7.68 3.19
C ALA A 139 13.74 6.87 4.41
N LEU A 140 12.89 5.98 4.94
CA LEU A 140 13.25 5.06 6.03
C LEU A 140 14.44 4.17 5.65
N VAL A 141 14.42 3.56 4.45
CA VAL A 141 15.53 2.72 3.97
C VAL A 141 16.84 3.50 3.89
N LEU A 142 16.80 4.76 3.45
CA LEU A 142 18.00 5.61 3.41
C LEU A 142 18.49 5.99 4.81
N ALA A 143 17.57 6.28 5.73
CA ALA A 143 17.91 6.63 7.11
C ALA A 143 18.61 5.47 7.80
N LYS A 144 18.08 4.24 7.68
CA LYS A 144 18.70 3.00 8.20
C LYS A 144 20.09 2.70 7.61
N LYS A 145 20.42 3.28 6.45
CA LYS A 145 21.75 3.18 5.81
C LYS A 145 22.68 4.32 6.19
N GLY A 146 22.34 5.15 7.17
CA GLY A 146 23.10 6.33 7.58
C GLY A 146 23.06 7.50 6.57
N GLN A 147 22.24 7.42 5.51
CA GLN A 147 22.18 8.45 4.46
C GLN A 147 21.24 9.59 4.82
N ARG A 148 21.48 10.23 5.96
CA ARG A 148 20.55 11.16 6.62
C ARG A 148 20.01 12.27 5.72
N LYS A 149 20.88 13.04 5.06
CA LYS A 149 20.46 14.14 4.16
C LYS A 149 19.56 13.66 3.01
N ARG A 150 19.84 12.48 2.47
CA ARG A 150 19.01 11.89 1.41
C ARG A 150 17.67 11.42 1.95
N ALA A 151 17.66 10.79 3.12
CA ALA A 151 16.43 10.37 3.80
C ALA A 151 15.50 11.57 4.05
N GLU A 152 16.03 12.66 4.58
CA GLU A 152 15.25 13.90 4.82
C GLU A 152 14.68 14.50 3.53
N SER A 153 15.46 14.50 2.44
CA SER A 153 14.97 14.95 1.13
C SER A 153 13.78 14.13 0.65
N TRP A 154 13.83 12.81 0.81
CA TRP A 154 12.74 11.91 0.42
C TRP A 154 11.53 11.98 1.36
N ALA A 155 11.74 12.15 2.66
CA ALA A 155 10.67 12.37 3.61
C ALA A 155 9.90 13.66 3.30
N LYS A 156 10.60 14.77 3.00
CA LYS A 156 9.97 16.04 2.57
C LYS A 156 9.14 15.88 1.29
N LYS A 157 9.61 15.07 0.33
CA LYS A 157 8.84 14.76 -0.90
C LYS A 157 7.57 13.97 -0.60
N SER A 158 7.66 12.97 0.28
CA SER A 158 6.51 12.19 0.74
C SER A 158 5.49 13.05 1.47
N ILE A 159 5.93 13.92 2.38
CA ILE A 159 5.06 14.86 3.11
C ILE A 159 4.25 15.73 2.16
N LYS A 160 4.88 16.31 1.12
CA LYS A 160 4.16 17.12 0.12
C LYS A 160 3.05 16.33 -0.59
N ALA A 161 3.29 15.06 -0.89
CA ALA A 161 2.25 14.20 -1.48
C ALA A 161 1.13 13.91 -0.47
N TRP A 162 1.48 13.64 0.79
CA TRP A 162 0.52 13.36 1.84
C TRP A 162 -0.34 14.56 2.21
N GLU A 163 0.22 15.76 2.31
CA GLU A 163 -0.53 16.99 2.61
C GLU A 163 -1.67 17.20 1.61
N VAL A 164 -1.44 16.93 0.33
CA VAL A 164 -2.49 17.00 -0.69
C VAL A 164 -3.45 15.82 -0.59
N TYR A 165 -2.93 14.60 -0.43
CA TYR A 165 -3.77 13.39 -0.41
C TYR A 165 -4.69 13.33 0.81
N VAL A 166 -4.18 13.57 2.03
CA VAL A 166 -4.96 13.47 3.27
C VAL A 166 -5.94 14.64 3.43
N ASP A 167 -5.74 15.75 2.72
CA ASP A 167 -6.78 16.77 2.62
C ASP A 167 -7.92 16.35 1.69
N PHE A 168 -7.59 15.63 0.61
CA PHE A 168 -8.54 15.11 -0.36
C PHE A 168 -9.33 13.87 0.13
N ASP A 169 -8.64 12.84 0.62
CA ASP A 169 -9.24 11.62 1.15
C ASP A 169 -8.81 11.38 2.60
N LYS A 170 -9.74 11.73 3.50
CA LYS A 170 -9.59 11.58 4.94
C LYS A 170 -10.03 10.22 5.45
N LYS A 171 -10.49 9.28 4.62
CA LYS A 171 -11.13 8.06 5.12
C LYS A 171 -10.14 6.93 5.40
N TYR A 172 -9.07 6.85 4.61
CA TYR A 172 -8.19 5.68 4.65
C TYR A 172 -7.05 5.83 5.68
N TYR A 173 -7.08 5.02 6.74
CA TYR A 173 -6.15 5.13 7.87
C TYR A 173 -4.67 4.94 7.48
N ASN A 174 -4.40 4.09 6.48
CA ASN A 174 -3.04 3.70 6.09
C ASN A 174 -2.24 4.91 5.54
N SER A 175 -2.92 5.89 4.93
CA SER A 175 -2.28 7.14 4.51
C SER A 175 -1.60 7.86 5.68
N TYR A 176 -2.23 7.87 6.86
CA TYR A 176 -1.69 8.48 8.07
C TYR A 176 -0.52 7.70 8.67
N VAL A 177 -0.46 6.37 8.49
CA VAL A 177 0.69 5.54 8.92
C VAL A 177 1.96 5.97 8.17
N HIS A 178 1.87 6.07 6.85
CA HIS A 178 3.01 6.48 6.03
C HIS A 178 3.32 7.98 6.15
N TYR A 179 2.30 8.81 6.40
CA TYR A 179 2.52 10.22 6.68
C TYR A 179 3.28 10.42 8.00
N ALA A 180 2.90 9.67 9.05
CA ALA A 180 3.62 9.63 10.30
C ALA A 180 5.07 9.16 10.11
N LEU A 181 5.28 8.10 9.33
CA LEU A 181 6.63 7.60 9.05
C LEU A 181 7.53 8.68 8.41
N ALA A 182 7.00 9.46 7.46
CA ALA A 182 7.77 10.53 6.84
C ALA A 182 8.14 11.64 7.85
N TRP A 183 7.21 12.05 8.72
CA TRP A 183 7.51 13.00 9.80
C TRP A 183 8.51 12.44 10.81
N GLY A 184 8.39 11.16 11.14
CA GLY A 184 9.32 10.47 12.02
C GLY A 184 10.73 10.43 11.46
N VAL A 185 10.90 10.16 10.16
CA VAL A 185 12.22 10.26 9.50
C VAL A 185 12.80 11.66 9.63
N LEU A 186 11.99 12.73 9.65
CA LEU A 186 12.47 14.10 9.89
C LEU A 186 12.79 14.42 11.35
N GLY A 187 12.46 13.54 12.31
CA GLY A 187 12.59 13.79 13.74
C GLY A 187 11.48 14.66 14.33
N ASP A 188 10.39 14.93 13.58
CA ASP A 188 9.26 15.71 14.08
C ASP A 188 8.27 14.78 14.80
N GLU A 189 8.59 14.43 16.05
CA GLU A 189 7.81 13.50 16.87
C GLU A 189 6.37 14.00 17.07
N LYS A 190 6.18 15.32 17.23
CA LYS A 190 4.86 15.91 17.43
C LYS A 190 3.94 15.64 16.24
N LYS A 191 4.41 15.88 15.01
CA LYS A 191 3.61 15.62 13.80
C LYS A 191 3.47 14.13 13.50
N MET A 192 4.50 13.33 13.77
CA MET A 192 4.41 11.86 13.68
C MET A 192 3.27 11.34 14.56
N MET A 193 3.26 11.71 15.85
CA MET A 193 2.25 11.25 16.79
C MET A 193 0.86 11.79 16.50
N TRP A 194 0.74 13.01 15.99
CA TRP A 194 -0.54 13.53 15.49
C TRP A 194 -1.09 12.66 14.35
N ALA A 195 -0.28 12.34 13.34
CA ALA A 195 -0.72 11.53 12.21
C ALA A 195 -1.14 10.12 12.66
N LEU A 196 -0.37 9.48 13.56
CA LEU A 196 -0.73 8.16 14.10
C LEU A 196 -2.07 8.18 14.84
N ARG A 197 -2.36 9.23 15.62
CA ARG A 197 -3.65 9.39 16.32
C ARG A 197 -4.81 9.54 15.33
N GLU A 198 -4.60 10.30 14.26
CA GLU A 198 -5.60 10.45 13.20
C GLU A 198 -5.87 9.11 12.48
N GLY A 199 -4.83 8.33 12.19
CA GLY A 199 -4.96 6.98 11.66
C GLY A 199 -5.74 6.06 12.61
N ALA A 200 -5.35 6.02 13.89
CA ALA A 200 -5.99 5.23 14.94
C ALA A 200 -7.49 5.51 15.08
N LYS A 201 -7.89 6.79 15.05
CA LYS A 201 -9.30 7.22 15.08
C LYS A 201 -10.11 6.63 13.91
N ARG A 202 -9.53 6.57 12.71
CA ARG A 202 -10.23 6.11 11.49
C ARG A 202 -10.46 4.61 11.44
N CYS A 203 -9.46 3.82 11.83
CA CYS A 203 -9.59 2.36 11.90
C CYS A 203 -10.17 1.86 13.23
N LYS A 204 -10.48 2.77 14.18
CA LYS A 204 -10.99 2.45 15.52
C LYS A 204 -10.09 1.44 16.26
N LYS A 205 -8.77 1.63 16.16
CA LYS A 205 -7.75 0.83 16.86
C LYS A 205 -6.98 1.71 17.84
N PRO A 206 -6.48 1.17 18.96
CA PRO A 206 -5.61 1.92 19.86
C PRO A 206 -4.24 2.19 19.21
N LEU A 207 -3.50 3.19 19.70
CA LEU A 207 -2.11 3.45 19.28
C LEU A 207 -1.17 2.28 19.54
N SER A 208 -1.52 1.37 20.47
CA SER A 208 -0.80 0.12 20.70
C SER A 208 -0.96 -0.92 19.59
N TYR A 209 -1.82 -0.65 18.59
CA TYR A 209 -1.94 -1.50 17.42
C TYR A 209 -0.61 -1.61 16.67
N LYS A 210 -0.30 -2.83 16.22
CA LYS A 210 1.02 -3.21 15.72
C LYS A 210 1.57 -2.25 14.66
N GLU A 211 0.79 -1.88 13.66
CA GLU A 211 1.27 -1.00 12.57
C GLU A 211 1.71 0.39 13.06
N PHE A 212 1.03 0.94 14.07
CA PHE A 212 1.41 2.22 14.66
C PHE A 212 2.66 2.09 15.54
N GLN A 213 2.75 1.00 16.31
CA GLN A 213 3.94 0.69 17.11
C GLN A 213 5.16 0.42 16.23
N ASP A 214 4.97 -0.26 15.10
CA ASP A 214 6.03 -0.49 14.12
C ASP A 214 6.61 0.85 13.65
N VAL A 215 5.79 1.86 13.30
CA VAL A 215 6.30 3.19 12.92
C VAL A 215 7.08 3.85 14.06
N ILE A 216 6.55 3.84 15.28
CA ILE A 216 7.21 4.44 16.45
C ILE A 216 8.57 3.79 16.69
N ASN A 217 8.63 2.46 16.66
CA ASN A 217 9.85 1.70 16.91
C ASN A 217 10.87 1.88 15.79
N GLU A 218 10.43 1.84 14.53
CA GLU A 218 11.31 1.99 13.37
C GLU A 218 11.98 3.36 13.32
N VAL A 219 11.29 4.42 13.76
CA VAL A 219 11.83 5.78 13.80
C VAL A 219 12.73 6.00 15.01
N ARG A 220 12.41 5.42 16.18
CA ARG A 220 13.24 5.52 17.39
C ARG A 220 14.63 4.90 17.22
N LEU A 221 14.80 4.01 16.24
CA LEU A 221 16.07 3.35 15.93
C LEU A 221 16.92 4.11 14.89
N LEU A 222 16.47 5.27 14.40
CA LEU A 222 17.18 6.11 13.42
C LEU A 222 18.11 7.12 14.09
#